data_AF-A0A3D1QD05-F1
#
_entry.id   AF-A0A3D1QD05-F1
#
_cell.length_a   1.000
_cell.length_b   1.000
_cell.length_c   1.000
_cell.angle_alpha   90.00
_cell.angle_beta   90.00
_cell.angle_gamma   90.00
#
_symmetry.space_group_name_H-M   'P 1'
#
loop_
_entity.id
_entity.type
_entity.pdbx_description
1 polymer ?
#
loop_
_entity_poly.entity_id
_entity_poly.type
_entity_poly.pdbx_seq_one_letter_code
_entity_poly.pdbx_strand_id
1 'polypeptide(L)'
;MNKKLICFIASIVFIAGMSAGAYAASNPEIRAILNYGMKIEVNGKEFIPTDVDGSRLVPITYNGRTYLPVRSLAGALNVAVAY
;
A
#
# COMPACT_ATOMS: atom_id res chain seq x y z
N MET A 1 13.89 9.20 52.14
CA MET A 1 13.13 9.75 51.00
C MET A 1 11.65 9.78 51.37
N ASN A 2 10.98 10.93 51.26
CA ASN A 2 9.61 11.09 51.74
C ASN A 2 8.64 10.30 50.85
N LYS A 3 7.78 9.45 51.42
CA LYS A 3 6.86 8.57 50.67
C LYS A 3 6.01 9.32 49.62
N LYS A 4 5.66 10.59 49.92
CA LYS A 4 4.94 11.50 49.01
C LYS A 4 5.75 11.86 47.74
N LEU A 5 7.07 12.02 47.86
CA LEU A 5 7.97 12.31 46.75
C LEU A 5 8.10 11.11 45.80
N ILE A 6 8.09 9.90 46.36
CA ILE A 6 8.16 8.64 45.59
C ILE A 6 6.88 8.45 44.76
N CYS A 7 5.71 8.67 45.36
CA CYS A 7 4.44 8.60 44.63
C CYS A 7 4.38 9.63 43.50
N PHE A 8 4.85 10.85 43.73
CA PHE A 8 4.82 11.91 42.71
C PHE A 8 5.71 11.57 41.50
N ILE A 9 6.92 11.04 41.74
CA ILE A 9 7.83 10.61 40.68
C ILE A 9 7.24 9.43 39.90
N ALA A 10 6.64 8.46 40.59
CA ALA A 10 6.00 7.30 39.94
C ALA A 10 4.84 7.72 39.02
N SER A 11 4.03 8.72 39.42
CA SER A 11 2.95 9.25 38.60
C SER A 11 3.47 9.91 37.31
N ILE A 12 4.55 10.67 37.38
CA ILE A 12 5.16 11.32 36.22
C ILE A 12 5.71 10.28 35.23
N VAL A 13 6.37 9.24 35.74
CA VAL A 13 6.89 8.14 34.91
C VAL A 13 5.75 7.38 34.23
N PHE A 14 4.63 7.16 34.92
CA PHE A 14 3.47 6.48 34.35
C PHE A 14 2.80 7.30 33.23
N ILE A 15 2.68 8.62 33.41
CA ILE A 15 2.13 9.53 32.38
C ILE A 15 3.06 9.61 31.16
N ALA A 16 4.38 9.63 31.38
CA ALA A 16 5.36 9.63 30.29
C ALA A 16 5.37 8.30 29.50
N GLY A 17 5.10 7.17 30.16
CA GLY A 17 5.07 5.83 29.56
C GLY A 17 3.91 5.56 28.62
N MET A 18 2.81 6.33 28.71
CA MET A 18 1.63 6.17 27.84
C MET A 18 1.75 6.91 26.49
N SER A 19 2.87 7.55 26.21
CA SER A 19 3.13 8.26 24.94
C SER A 19 3.49 7.35 23.76
N ALA A 20 3.69 6.05 23.99
CA ALA A 20 3.75 5.04 22.93
C ALA A 20 2.33 4.71 22.42
N GLY A 21 1.63 5.74 21.94
CA GLY A 21 0.34 5.60 21.29
C GLY A 21 0.46 4.65 20.10
N ALA A 22 -0.57 3.83 19.93
CA ALA A 22 -0.70 2.86 18.86
C ALA A 22 -0.16 3.39 17.52
N TYR A 23 0.96 2.84 17.06
CA TYR A 23 1.41 3.02 15.68
C TYR A 23 0.31 2.43 14.81
N ALA A 24 -0.49 3.32 14.25
CA ALA A 24 -1.56 3.02 13.31
C ALA A 24 -1.05 2.09 12.22
N ALA A 25 -1.91 1.16 11.79
CA ALA A 25 -1.65 0.18 10.75
C ALA A 25 -0.92 0.81 9.56
N SER A 26 0.41 0.66 9.54
CA SER A 26 1.22 1.02 8.39
C SER A 26 0.81 0.08 7.27
N ASN A 27 0.47 0.61 6.09
CA ASN A 27 0.29 -0.21 4.90
C ASN A 27 1.58 -1.02 4.72
N PRO A 28 1.54 -2.36 4.89
CA PRO A 28 2.76 -3.14 4.88
C PRO A 28 3.38 -3.07 3.49
N GLU A 29 4.65 -2.73 3.43
CA GLU A 29 5.40 -2.79 2.17
C GLU A 29 5.54 -4.24 1.74
N ILE A 30 5.37 -4.48 0.44
CA ILE A 30 5.57 -5.79 -0.17
C ILE A 30 6.71 -5.73 -1.17
N ARG A 31 7.41 -6.86 -1.33
CA ARG A 31 8.33 -7.07 -2.44
C ARG A 31 7.59 -7.82 -3.54
N ALA A 32 7.39 -7.17 -4.68
CA ALA A 32 6.76 -7.73 -5.85
C ALA A 32 7.72 -7.70 -7.05
N ILE A 33 7.44 -8.53 -8.06
CA ILE A 33 8.22 -8.58 -9.29
C ILE A 33 7.49 -7.76 -10.36
N LEU A 34 8.18 -6.78 -10.96
CA LEU A 34 7.71 -6.12 -12.18
C LEU A 34 7.81 -7.12 -13.33
N ASN A 35 6.67 -7.46 -13.92
CA ASN A 35 6.58 -8.55 -14.87
C ASN A 35 6.49 -8.03 -16.31
N TYR A 36 7.67 -7.72 -16.86
CA TYR A 36 7.84 -7.21 -18.23
C TYR A 36 7.54 -8.25 -19.33
N GLY A 37 7.55 -9.54 -18.99
CA GLY A 37 7.32 -10.63 -19.93
C GLY A 37 5.84 -10.90 -20.23
N MET A 38 4.92 -10.39 -19.39
CA MET A 38 3.49 -10.58 -19.61
C MET A 38 2.96 -9.65 -20.69
N LYS A 39 2.25 -10.25 -21.64
CA LYS A 39 1.44 -9.55 -22.62
C LYS A 39 0.00 -9.52 -22.16
N ILE A 40 -0.67 -8.39 -22.39
CA ILE A 40 -2.07 -8.21 -22.08
C ILE A 40 -2.79 -8.05 -23.40
N GLU A 41 -3.90 -8.74 -23.55
CA GLU A 41 -4.80 -8.58 -24.68
C GLU A 41 -6.17 -8.12 -24.18
N VAL A 42 -6.72 -7.11 -24.84
CA VAL A 42 -8.08 -6.62 -24.60
C VAL A 42 -8.84 -6.79 -25.91
N ASN A 43 -9.94 -7.55 -25.87
CA ASN A 43 -10.74 -7.86 -27.06
C ASN A 43 -9.91 -8.49 -28.21
N GLY A 44 -8.97 -9.37 -27.88
CA GLY A 44 -8.12 -10.08 -28.85
C GLY A 44 -7.03 -9.23 -29.50
N LYS A 45 -6.79 -8.01 -29.01
CA LYS A 45 -5.71 -7.14 -29.47
C LYS A 45 -4.72 -6.88 -28.35
N GLU A 46 -3.43 -6.89 -28.68
CA GLU A 46 -2.36 -6.51 -27.75
C GLU A 46 -2.63 -5.11 -27.20
N PHE A 47 -2.59 -5.01 -25.87
CA PHE A 47 -2.85 -3.81 -25.11
C PHE A 47 -1.63 -3.51 -24.22
N ILE A 48 -1.13 -2.29 -24.34
CA ILE A 48 -0.03 -1.79 -23.51
C ILE A 48 -0.64 -0.83 -22.50
N PRO A 49 -0.72 -1.19 -21.21
CA PRO A 49 -1.27 -0.31 -20.20
C PRO A 49 -0.39 0.94 -20.05
N THR A 50 -1.01 2.10 -20.06
CA THR A 50 -0.37 3.39 -19.77
C THR A 50 -1.12 4.13 -18.67
N ASP A 51 -0.40 4.99 -17.93
CA ASP A 51 -1.00 5.95 -16.99
C ASP A 51 -1.40 7.25 -17.71
N VAL A 52 -1.96 8.20 -16.96
CA VAL A 52 -2.47 9.50 -17.44
C VAL A 52 -1.40 10.36 -18.12
N ASP A 53 -0.13 10.17 -17.75
CA ASP A 53 1.03 10.87 -18.32
C ASP A 53 1.64 10.14 -19.54
N GLY A 54 1.07 9.00 -19.94
CA GLY A 54 1.55 8.16 -21.03
C GLY A 54 2.68 7.19 -20.62
N SER A 55 3.08 7.16 -19.35
CA SER A 55 4.07 6.19 -18.86
C SER A 55 3.52 4.76 -18.92
N ARG A 56 4.38 3.80 -19.29
CA ARG A 56 3.99 2.38 -19.38
C ARG A 56 3.80 1.80 -17.97
N LEU A 57 2.62 1.26 -17.71
CA LEU A 57 2.31 0.53 -16.48
C LEU A 57 2.60 -0.95 -16.66
N VAL A 58 3.44 -1.49 -15.80
CA VAL A 58 3.87 -2.90 -15.84
C VAL A 58 3.11 -3.68 -14.77
N PRO A 59 2.49 -4.81 -15.10
CA PRO A 59 1.91 -5.71 -14.11
C PRO A 59 2.91 -6.15 -13.05
N ILE A 60 2.42 -6.41 -11.84
CA ILE A 60 3.24 -6.97 -10.77
C ILE A 60 2.82 -8.41 -10.47
N THR A 61 3.80 -9.25 -10.16
CA THR A 61 3.55 -10.58 -9.60
C THR A 61 3.92 -10.58 -8.13
N TYR A 62 2.98 -10.96 -7.28
CA TYR A 62 3.16 -11.09 -5.83
C TYR A 62 2.53 -12.41 -5.36
N ASN A 63 3.31 -13.23 -4.63
CA ASN A 63 2.90 -14.55 -4.14
C ASN A 63 2.24 -15.44 -5.21
N GLY A 64 2.83 -15.49 -6.40
CA GLY A 64 2.32 -16.31 -7.52
C GLY A 64 1.06 -15.78 -8.20
N ARG A 65 0.56 -14.59 -7.80
CA ARG A 65 -0.59 -13.93 -8.41
C ARG A 65 -0.15 -12.70 -9.18
N THR A 66 -0.75 -12.50 -10.34
CA THR A 66 -0.54 -11.31 -11.18
C THR A 66 -1.61 -10.25 -10.87
N TYR A 67 -1.15 -9.02 -10.63
CA TYR A 67 -2.00 -7.85 -10.45
C TYR A 67 -1.79 -6.91 -11.63
N LEU A 68 -2.90 -6.48 -12.22
CA LEU A 68 -2.91 -5.64 -13.42
C LEU A 68 -3.25 -4.18 -13.07
N PRO A 69 -2.78 -3.20 -13.87
CA PRO A 69 -3.13 -1.80 -13.66
C PRO A 69 -4.62 -1.54 -13.95
N VAL A 70 -5.43 -1.46 -12.88
CA VAL A 70 -6.89 -1.41 -12.98
C VAL A 70 -7.41 -0.21 -13.77
N ARG A 71 -6.84 0.99 -13.54
CA ARG A 71 -7.28 2.23 -14.20
C ARG A 71 -7.13 2.14 -15.73
N SER A 72 -5.99 1.64 -16.19
CA SER A 72 -5.69 1.54 -17.62
C SER A 72 -6.60 0.52 -18.31
N LEU A 73 -6.84 -0.63 -17.67
CA LEU A 73 -7.77 -1.64 -18.15
C LEU A 73 -9.22 -1.16 -18.16
N ALA A 74 -9.65 -0.46 -17.12
CA ALA A 74 -10.98 0.14 -17.04
C ALA A 74 -11.24 1.08 -18.22
N GLY A 75 -10.26 1.93 -18.55
CA GLY A 75 -10.31 2.79 -19.74
C GLY A 75 -10.40 1.98 -21.05
N ALA A 76 -9.59 0.94 -21.19
CA ALA A 76 -9.60 0.09 -22.38
C ALA A 76 -10.93 -0.70 -22.57
N LEU A 77 -11.54 -1.13 -21.46
CA LEU A 77 -12.79 -1.88 -21.44
C LEU A 77 -14.04 -0.98 -21.43
N ASN A 78 -13.86 0.34 -21.31
CA ASN A 78 -14.94 1.31 -21.13
C ASN A 78 -15.85 0.97 -19.92
N VAL A 79 -15.24 0.54 -18.82
CA VAL A 79 -15.93 0.20 -17.57
C VAL A 79 -15.57 1.22 -16.51
N ALA A 80 -16.59 1.82 -15.89
CA ALA A 80 -16.38 2.71 -14.75
C ALA A 80 -15.90 1.89 -13.53
N VAL A 81 -14.74 2.27 -12.98
CA VAL A 81 -14.22 1.70 -11.74
C VAL A 81 -14.03 2.85 -10.74
N ALA A 82 -14.72 2.78 -9.61
CA ALA A 82 -14.54 3.69 -8.48
C ALA A 82 -13.56 3.06 -7.48
N TYR A 83 -12.59 3.84 -7.00
CA TYR A 83 -11.59 3.43 -6.01
C TYR A 83 -11.18 4.62 -5.15
#